data_AF-A0A8C1US20-F1
#
_entry.id   AF-A0A8C1US20-F1
#
_cell.length_a   1.000
_cell.length_b   1.000
_cell.length_c   1.000
_cell.angle_alpha   90.00
_cell.angle_beta   90.00
_cell.angle_gamma   90.00
#
_symmetry.space_group_name_H-M   'P 1'
#
loop_
_entity.id
_entity.type
_entity.pdbx_description
1 polymer ?
#
loop_
_entity_poly.entity_id
_entity_poly.type
_entity_poly.pdbx_seq_one_letter_code
_entity_poly.pdbx_strand_id
1 'polypeptide(L)' 'MQKRSDVIHNRHLAKRSLDIFTLRKKADADKNDKAVKDLVILLFETALLSSGFSLDDPQTHSNRIYRMIKYRLKCPLNEI' A
#
# COMPACT_ATOMS: atom_id res chain seq x y z
N MET A 1 14.59 7.02 34.97
CA MET A 1 13.44 6.09 34.81
C MET A 1 12.48 6.62 33.73
N GLN A 2 12.95 6.79 32.49
CA GLN A 2 12.22 7.42 31.38
C GLN A 2 12.17 6.47 30.16
N LYS A 3 11.69 5.23 30.33
CA LYS A 3 11.65 4.24 29.23
C LYS A 3 10.26 3.70 28.91
N ARG A 4 9.26 3.90 29.79
CA ARG A 4 7.91 3.31 29.61
C ARG A 4 6.93 4.23 28.86
N SER A 5 7.10 5.55 28.95
CA SER A 5 6.30 6.55 28.21
C SER A 5 6.56 6.48 26.70
N ASP A 6 7.82 6.33 26.31
CA ASP A 6 8.25 6.42 24.91
C ASP A 6 7.78 5.22 24.09
N VAL A 7 7.63 4.05 24.74
CA VAL A 7 7.13 2.81 24.13
C VAL A 7 5.63 2.91 23.79
N ILE A 8 4.86 3.72 24.52
CA ILE A 8 3.43 3.91 24.25
C ILE A 8 3.25 4.98 23.17
N HIS A 9 4.08 6.03 23.18
CA HIS A 9 4.07 7.08 22.17
C HIS A 9 4.52 6.56 20.78
N ASN A 10 5.55 5.71 20.70
CA ASN A 10 6.01 5.12 19.43
C ASN A 10 5.09 4.02 18.86
N ARG A 11 4.24 3.38 19.68
CA ARG A 11 3.31 2.34 19.21
C ARG A 11 2.23 2.87 18.29
N HIS A 12 1.92 4.17 18.34
CA HIS A 12 0.95 4.81 17.46
C HIS A 12 1.55 5.14 16.08
N LEU A 13 2.83 5.52 16.03
CA LEU A 13 3.54 5.88 14.80
C LEU A 13 3.87 4.66 13.93
N ALA A 14 4.31 3.55 14.55
CA ALA A 14 4.63 2.30 13.84
C ALA A 14 3.40 1.62 13.20
N LYS A 15 2.18 1.97 13.61
CA LYS A 15 0.94 1.45 13.01
C LYS A 15 0.54 2.13 11.70
N ARG A 16 1.21 3.22 11.31
CA ARG A 16 0.88 4.00 10.11
C ARG A 16 1.82 3.77 8.91
N SER A 17 2.99 3.16 9.11
CA SER A 17 3.93 2.87 8.03
C SER A 17 3.62 1.53 7.36
N LEU A 18 3.33 1.56 6.06
CA LEU A 18 3.27 0.37 5.22
C LEU A 18 4.70 -0.11 4.93
N ASP A 19 5.20 -1.00 5.78
CA ASP A 19 6.52 -1.64 5.62
C ASP A 19 6.42 -2.88 4.71
N ILE A 20 7.45 -3.14 3.88
CA ILE A 20 7.65 -4.37 3.11
C ILE A 20 7.45 -5.61 4.00
N PHE A 21 7.89 -5.55 5.26
CA PHE A 21 7.69 -6.65 6.20
C PHE A 21 6.21 -6.93 6.50
N THR A 22 5.39 -5.87 6.56
CA THR A 22 3.93 -5.99 6.76
C THR A 22 3.25 -6.54 5.51
N LEU A 23 3.69 -6.11 4.32
CA LEU A 23 3.22 -6.66 3.04
C LEU A 23 3.52 -8.14 2.92
N ARG A 24 4.75 -8.55 3.27
CA ARG A 24 5.16 -9.96 3.28
C ARG A 24 4.25 -10.81 4.17
N LYS A 25 4.02 -10.37 5.42
CA LYS A 25 3.11 -11.09 6.33
C LYS A 25 1.69 -11.24 5.76
N LYS A 26 1.18 -10.22 5.07
CA LYS A 26 -0.13 -10.29 4.42
C LYS A 26 -0.14 -11.25 3.24
N ALA A 27 0.91 -11.24 2.43
CA ALA A 27 1.07 -12.19 1.33
C ALA A 27 1.21 -13.64 1.81
N ASP A 28 1.90 -13.86 2.93
CA ASP A 28 2.04 -15.17 3.56
C ASP A 28 0.70 -15.68 4.12
N ALA A 29 -0.14 -14.78 4.64
CA ALA A 29 -1.48 -15.10 5.15
C ALA A 29 -2.49 -15.40 4.02
N ASP A 30 -2.47 -14.63 2.93
CA ASP A 30 -3.29 -14.88 1.74
C ASP A 30 -2.51 -14.57 0.46
N LYS A 31 -2.03 -15.63 -0.21
CA LYS A 31 -1.30 -15.54 -1.48
C LYS A 31 -2.16 -15.07 -2.64
N ASN A 32 -3.49 -15.10 -2.49
CA ASN A 32 -4.44 -14.71 -3.51
C ASN A 32 -5.06 -13.34 -3.27
N ASP A 33 -4.63 -12.63 -2.21
CA ASP A 33 -5.10 -11.27 -1.92
C ASP A 33 -4.76 -10.33 -3.08
N LYS A 34 -5.79 -9.96 -3.83
CA LYS A 34 -5.70 -9.06 -4.98
C LYS A 34 -5.18 -7.68 -4.58
N ALA A 35 -5.57 -7.17 -3.41
CA ALA A 35 -5.13 -5.86 -2.93
C ALA A 35 -3.63 -5.86 -2.61
N VAL A 36 -3.10 -6.96 -2.05
CA VAL A 36 -1.65 -7.11 -1.82
C VAL A 36 -0.90 -7.17 -3.14
N LYS A 37 -1.36 -7.97 -4.11
CA LYS A 37 -0.75 -8.06 -5.45
C LYS A 37 -0.74 -6.70 -6.16
N ASP A 38 -1.87 -6.00 -6.15
CA ASP A 38 -1.96 -4.67 -6.75
C ASP A 38 -1.03 -3.66 -6.06
N LEU A 39 -0.91 -3.72 -4.73
CA LEU A 39 -0.04 -2.82 -4.01
C LEU A 39 1.44 -3.08 -4.30
N VAL A 40 1.86 -4.35 -4.44
CA VAL A 40 3.24 -4.70 -4.84
C VAL A 40 3.54 -4.19 -6.25
N ILE A 41 2.62 -4.40 -7.20
CA ILE A 41 2.81 -3.91 -8.58
C ILE A 41 2.84 -2.38 -8.61
N LEU A 42 1.97 -1.71 -7.85
CA LEU A 42 1.94 -0.25 -7.77
C LEU A 42 3.28 0.31 -7.25
N LEU A 43 3.84 -0.29 -6.20
CA LEU A 43 5.15 0.11 -5.65
C LEU A 43 6.27 -0.09 -6.66
N PHE A 44 6.23 -1.16 -7.46
CA PHE A 44 7.18 -1.41 -8.53
C PHE A 44 7.07 -0.39 -9.66
N GLU A 45 5.86 -0.13 -10.18
CA GLU A 45 5.61 0.86 -11.23
C GLU A 45 6.00 2.28 -10.76
N THR A 46 5.72 2.64 -9.51
CA THR A 46 6.18 3.91 -8.92
C THR A 46 7.70 3.99 -8.79
N ALA A 47 8.36 2.89 -8.40
CA ALA A 47 9.82 2.84 -8.34
C ALA A 47 10.45 3.02 -9.74
N LEU A 48 9.88 2.38 -10.77
CA LEU A 48 10.28 2.57 -12.17
C LEU A 48 10.16 4.03 -12.60
N LEU A 49 9.00 4.66 -12.38
CA LEU A 49 8.80 6.07 -12.69
C LEU A 49 9.79 6.98 -11.95
N SER A 50 10.02 6.74 -10.66
CA SER A 50 10.95 7.54 -9.85
C SER A 50 12.42 7.37 -10.25
N SER A 51 12.76 6.24 -10.87
CA SER A 51 14.10 5.97 -11.39
C SER A 51 14.29 6.45 -12.83
N GLY A 52 13.29 7.11 -13.42
CA GLY A 52 13.37 7.70 -14.76
C GLY A 52 13.00 6.74 -15.90
N PHE A 53 12.45 5.56 -15.58
CA PHE A 53 11.91 4.64 -16.59
C PHE A 53 10.47 5.02 -16.95
N SER A 54 10.07 4.68 -18.18
CA SER A 54 8.68 4.80 -18.64
C SER A 54 7.90 3.52 -18.34
N LEU A 55 6.57 3.63 -18.21
CA LEU A 55 5.68 2.48 -18.08
C LEU A 55 5.18 2.03 -19.44
N ASP A 56 5.02 0.71 -19.62
CA ASP A 56 4.45 0.14 -20.85
C ASP A 56 2.96 0.50 -21.03
N ASP A 57 2.19 0.50 -19.93
CA ASP A 57 0.78 0.89 -19.92
C ASP A 57 0.45 1.82 -18.71
N PRO A 58 0.52 3.14 -18.91
CA PRO A 58 0.16 4.12 -17.88
C PRO A 58 -1.31 4.08 -17.45
N GLN A 59 -2.22 3.60 -18.30
CA GLN A 59 -3.64 3.50 -17.98
C GLN A 59 -3.88 2.41 -16.93
N THR A 60 -3.19 1.26 -17.06
CA THR A 60 -3.24 0.19 -16.06
C THR A 60 -2.70 0.66 -14.70
N HIS A 61 -1.61 1.43 -14.69
CA HIS A 61 -1.09 2.04 -13.46
C HIS A 61 -2.12 2.97 -12.79
N SER A 62 -2.75 3.85 -13.57
CA SER A 62 -3.80 4.77 -13.10
C SER A 62 -5.03 4.03 -12.55
N ASN A 63 -5.46 2.97 -13.24
CA ASN A 63 -6.57 2.12 -12.79
C ASN A 63 -6.24 1.43 -11.45
N ARG A 64 -4.98 1.08 -11.21
CA ARG A 64 -4.52 0.48 -9.95
C ARG A 64 -4.58 1.49 -8.80
N ILE A 65 -4.16 2.74 -9.03
CA ILE A 65 -4.27 3.84 -8.07
C ILE A 65 -5.74 4.09 -7.72
N TYR A 66 -6.61 4.19 -8.73
CA TYR A 66 -8.05 4.41 -8.52
C TYR A 66 -8.66 3.33 -7.63
N ARG A 67 -8.35 2.06 -7.89
CA ARG A 67 -8.82 0.94 -7.07
C ARG A 67 -8.31 1.04 -5.62
N MET A 68 -7.05 1.42 -5.40
CA MET A 68 -6.50 1.61 -4.06
C MET A 68 -7.20 2.73 -3.27
N ILE A 69 -7.46 3.86 -3.92
CA ILE A 69 -8.20 4.99 -3.32
C ILE A 69 -9.62 4.55 -2.97
N LYS A 70 -10.29 3.86 -3.89
CA LYS A 70 -11.64 3.33 -3.68
C LYS A 70 -11.73 2.40 -2.47
N TYR A 71 -10.79 1.47 -2.31
CA TYR A 71 -10.76 0.59 -1.12
C TYR A 71 -10.54 1.36 0.18
N ARG A 72 -9.73 2.43 0.15
CA ARG A 72 -9.47 3.27 1.34
C ARG A 72 -10.67 4.13 1.72
N LEU A 73 -11.41 4.64 0.74
CA LEU A 73 -12.55 5.51 0.97
C LEU A 73 -13.86 4.76 1.25
N LYS A 74 -13.90 3.43 1.06
CA LYS A 74 -15.11 2.61 1.24
C LYS A 74 -16.35 3.16 0.50
N CYS A 75 -16.18 3.97 -0.56
CA CYS A 75 -17.30 4.50 -1.32
C CYS A 75 -17.95 3.39 -2.15
N PRO A 76 -19.24 3.08 -1.93
CA PRO A 76 -19.98 2.12 -2.72
C PRO A 76 -20.29 2.69 -4.11
N LEU A 77 -20.35 1.80 -5.10
CA LEU A 77 -20.29 2.04 -6.55
C LEU A 77 -21.52 2.68 -7.19
N ASN A 78 -22.47 3.18 -6.40
CA ASN A 78 -23.77 3.64 -6.90
C ASN A 78 -23.83 5.15 -7.18
N GLU A 79 -22.71 5.86 -7.04
CA GLU A 79 -22.59 7.28 -7.39
C GLU A 79 -21.21 7.52 -8.01
N ILE A 80 -21.08 7.30 -9.32
CA ILE A 80 -20.23 7.97 -10.34
C ILE A 80 -20.60 7.34 -11.69
#